data_AF-A0A816K2E6-F1
#
_entry.id   AF-A0A816K2E6-F1
#
_cell.length_a   1.000
_cell.length_b   1.000
_cell.length_c   1.000
_cell.angle_alpha   90.00
_cell.angle_beta   90.00
_cell.angle_gamma   90.00
#
_symmetry.space_group_name_H-M   'P 1'
#
loop_
_entity.id
_entity.type
_entity.pdbx_description
1 polymer ?
#
loop_
_entity_poly.entity_id
_entity_poly.type
_entity_poly.pdbx_seq_one_letter_code
_entity_poly.pdbx_strand_id
1 'polypeptide(L)'
;MAHRSATGSYSFFMELYENVNDHSLDAIISWTNNSNNSFIVWDVPRFCTRILPKSVEFGKNFSEFVSELRHHGFLRIDHLETLMGLGFLTLVGVTEKDSTRDATSKFENPILNKLDAHVSGLLDLVSSEEDFAGKPGKSASSPAAFQDLGEAVATIAKASQSSSVAVALSSHDNESKLSSVSALELDCRYKSESKKPSLSSVDIIGFGTGPELENKLKYAEDVSYGVIFGRELINSPANVLTPAVISDEASKVASTYSDVFSANILNEEQCRELKMGSYLAVASASAKANPPFFIHLVYRPPSGSVRTKHVLIGKGLTFDSDGYNIKAGPGSSINLMKFDMGGSAAILCAAKAIGEIKHPGVEAHFIVAVCENMISGTGMRHGDVK
;
A
#
# COMPACT_ATOMS: atom_id res chain seq x y z
N MET A 1 17.26 -21.01 12.19
CA MET A 1 17.84 -22.35 12.36
C MET A 1 17.80 -22.76 13.84
N ALA A 2 17.37 -23.97 14.16
CA ALA A 2 17.40 -24.53 15.52
C ALA A 2 18.29 -25.78 15.54
N HIS A 3 19.02 -26.00 16.64
CA HIS A 3 20.25 -26.80 16.70
C HIS A 3 20.06 -28.16 17.42
N ARG A 4 20.79 -29.20 16.96
CA ARG A 4 21.23 -30.37 17.76
C ARG A 4 22.74 -30.62 17.53
N SER A 5 23.50 -31.01 18.58
CA SER A 5 24.99 -30.92 18.60
C SER A 5 25.77 -32.24 18.44
N ALA A 6 27.01 -32.15 17.91
CA ALA A 6 28.14 -33.03 18.23
C ALA A 6 29.50 -32.30 18.01
N THR A 7 30.52 -32.70 18.77
CA THR A 7 31.66 -31.91 19.29
C THR A 7 32.73 -31.40 18.30
N GLY A 8 32.66 -31.73 17.00
CA GLY A 8 33.50 -31.08 15.97
C GLY A 8 32.99 -29.69 15.57
N SER A 9 31.75 -29.36 15.93
CA SER A 9 31.07 -28.18 15.43
C SER A 9 31.35 -26.89 16.18
N TYR A 10 31.96 -26.94 17.37
CA TYR A 10 32.08 -25.75 18.24
C TYR A 10 32.93 -24.63 17.62
N SER A 11 34.03 -24.96 16.93
CA SER A 11 34.93 -24.00 16.26
C SER A 11 34.20 -23.23 15.15
N PHE A 12 33.58 -23.97 14.22
CA PHE A 12 32.76 -23.43 13.14
C PHE A 12 31.65 -22.51 13.66
N PHE A 13 30.91 -22.96 14.69
CA PHE A 13 29.81 -22.17 15.26
C PHE A 13 30.30 -20.88 15.92
N MET A 14 31.42 -20.90 16.65
CA MET A 14 31.96 -19.70 17.29
C MET A 14 32.40 -18.67 16.25
N GLU A 15 33.15 -19.10 15.23
CA GLU A 15 33.61 -18.20 14.18
C GLU A 15 32.44 -17.63 13.36
N LEU A 16 31.41 -18.45 13.09
CA LEU A 16 30.16 -17.99 12.48
C LEU A 16 29.46 -16.95 13.35
N TYR A 17 29.33 -17.21 14.64
CA TYR A 17 28.65 -16.30 15.56
C TYR A 17 29.41 -14.97 15.71
N GLU A 18 30.74 -15.01 15.77
CA GLU A 18 31.59 -13.82 15.83
C GLU A 18 31.44 -12.94 14.58
N ASN A 19 31.45 -13.54 13.38
CA ASN A 19 31.28 -12.79 12.13
C ASN A 19 29.86 -12.21 11.99
N VAL A 20 28.82 -12.95 12.43
CA VAL A 20 27.43 -12.47 12.32
C VAL A 20 27.10 -11.45 13.42
N ASN A 21 27.78 -11.48 14.58
CA ASN A 21 27.63 -10.48 15.66
C ASN A 21 28.49 -9.22 15.46
N ASP A 22 29.44 -9.22 14.53
CA ASP A 22 30.24 -8.02 14.24
C ASP A 22 29.39 -7.03 13.44
N HIS A 23 28.86 -6.01 14.12
CA HIS A 23 28.07 -4.95 13.51
C HIS A 23 28.79 -4.18 12.39
N SER A 24 30.12 -4.24 12.31
CA SER A 24 30.86 -3.66 11.18
C SER A 24 30.70 -4.44 9.88
N LEU A 25 30.20 -5.68 9.97
CA LEU A 25 29.94 -6.59 8.86
C LEU A 25 28.46 -6.69 8.50
N ASP A 26 27.56 -5.92 9.14
CA ASP A 26 26.10 -6.03 8.94
C ASP A 26 25.67 -5.86 7.46
N ALA A 27 26.43 -5.10 6.67
CA ALA A 27 26.21 -4.94 5.22
C ALA A 27 26.65 -6.15 4.37
N ILE A 28 27.28 -7.16 4.96
CA ILE A 28 27.81 -8.37 4.31
C ILE A 28 27.15 -9.62 4.89
N ILE A 29 27.04 -9.72 6.21
CA ILE A 29 26.39 -10.82 6.93
C ILE A 29 25.80 -10.31 8.23
N SER A 30 24.55 -10.67 8.56
CA SER A 30 23.93 -10.28 9.83
C SER A 30 22.80 -11.22 10.26
N TRP A 31 22.37 -11.14 11.52
CA TRP A 31 21.22 -11.88 12.02
C TRP A 31 19.91 -11.43 11.37
N THR A 32 19.04 -12.39 11.07
CA THR A 32 17.71 -12.16 10.48
C THR A 32 16.73 -11.46 11.43
N ASN A 33 16.91 -11.57 12.76
CA ASN A 33 16.09 -10.97 13.84
C ASN A 33 16.66 -11.35 15.24
N ASN A 34 16.06 -10.80 16.32
CA ASN A 34 16.43 -10.98 17.75
C ASN A 34 16.47 -12.42 18.31
N SER A 35 16.17 -13.45 17.51
CA SER A 35 16.18 -14.84 17.96
C SER A 35 17.56 -15.50 17.85
N ASN A 36 18.55 -14.83 17.25
CA ASN A 36 19.92 -15.29 17.00
C ASN A 36 20.04 -16.74 16.47
N ASN A 37 19.02 -17.15 15.73
CA ASN A 37 18.90 -18.51 15.25
C ASN A 37 19.10 -18.59 13.73
N SER A 38 19.06 -17.48 12.99
CA SER A 38 19.27 -17.47 11.54
C SER A 38 19.93 -16.18 11.08
N PHE A 39 20.77 -16.25 10.05
CA PHE A 39 21.53 -15.12 9.52
C PHE A 39 21.39 -15.03 7.99
N ILE A 40 21.63 -13.86 7.43
CA ILE A 40 21.63 -13.58 5.99
C ILE A 40 23.04 -13.19 5.57
N VAL A 41 23.50 -13.69 4.43
CA VAL A 41 24.66 -13.16 3.72
C VAL A 41 24.15 -12.20 2.63
N TRP A 42 24.26 -10.90 2.88
CA TRP A 42 23.71 -9.83 2.04
C TRP A 42 24.52 -9.58 0.76
N ASP A 43 25.85 -9.75 0.84
CA ASP A 43 26.77 -9.48 -0.27
C ASP A 43 27.74 -10.64 -0.42
N VAL A 44 27.37 -11.63 -1.23
CA VAL A 44 28.17 -12.85 -1.46
C VAL A 44 29.57 -12.53 -2.02
N PRO A 45 29.75 -11.62 -3.01
CA PRO A 45 31.09 -11.21 -3.45
C PRO A 45 31.97 -10.63 -2.33
N ARG A 46 31.44 -9.73 -1.48
CA ARG A 46 32.20 -9.19 -0.35
C ARG A 46 32.42 -10.22 0.74
N PHE A 47 31.48 -11.11 0.98
CA PHE A 47 31.63 -12.24 1.90
C PHE A 47 32.80 -13.14 1.47
N CYS A 48 32.86 -13.49 0.19
CA CYS A 48 33.93 -14.30 -0.38
C CYS A 48 35.32 -13.65 -0.34
N THR A 49 35.37 -12.32 -0.40
CA THR A 49 36.65 -11.59 -0.46
C THR A 49 37.14 -11.09 0.90
N ARG A 50 36.23 -10.83 1.85
CA ARG A 50 36.56 -10.24 3.16
C ARG A 50 36.47 -11.20 4.35
N ILE A 51 35.59 -12.21 4.28
CA ILE A 51 35.27 -13.09 5.40
C ILE A 51 35.85 -14.49 5.16
N LEU A 52 35.51 -15.13 4.03
CA LEU A 52 36.00 -16.49 3.72
C LEU A 52 37.53 -16.66 3.83
N PRO A 53 38.38 -15.76 3.31
CA PRO A 53 39.83 -15.98 3.36
C PRO A 53 40.44 -15.92 4.76
N LYS A 54 39.68 -15.43 5.75
CA LYS A 54 40.12 -15.29 7.15
C LYS A 54 39.71 -16.47 8.00
N SER A 55 38.74 -17.27 7.55
CA SER A 55 38.25 -18.45 8.25
C SER A 55 38.81 -19.72 7.64
N VAL A 56 39.30 -20.61 8.49
CA VAL A 56 39.76 -21.95 8.09
C VAL A 56 38.56 -22.92 8.04
N GLU A 57 37.50 -22.61 8.79
CA GLU A 57 36.31 -23.46 8.97
C GLU A 57 35.25 -23.26 7.87
N PHE A 58 35.20 -22.10 7.20
CA PHE A 58 34.19 -21.78 6.18
C PHE A 58 34.50 -22.33 4.78
N GLY A 59 35.64 -22.98 4.58
CA GLY A 59 36.08 -23.43 3.27
C GLY A 59 36.57 -22.29 2.36
N LYS A 60 36.96 -22.63 1.14
CA LYS A 60 37.70 -21.73 0.23
C LYS A 60 36.80 -20.89 -0.68
N ASN A 61 35.53 -21.25 -0.78
CA ASN A 61 34.56 -20.60 -1.65
C ASN A 61 33.15 -20.72 -1.07
N PHE A 62 32.21 -19.93 -1.63
CA PHE A 62 30.85 -19.90 -1.11
C PHE A 62 30.12 -21.26 -1.19
N SER A 63 30.46 -22.10 -2.17
CA SER A 63 29.85 -23.42 -2.29
C SER A 63 30.31 -24.35 -1.17
N GLU A 64 31.59 -24.32 -0.82
CA GLU A 64 32.15 -25.04 0.32
C GLU A 64 31.56 -24.54 1.64
N PHE A 65 31.45 -23.22 1.82
CA PHE A 65 30.79 -22.63 2.99
C PHE A 65 29.35 -23.11 3.17
N VAL A 66 28.57 -23.13 2.09
CA VAL A 66 27.20 -23.67 2.10
C VAL A 66 27.20 -25.18 2.40
N SER A 67 28.21 -25.93 1.95
CA SER A 67 28.36 -27.35 2.27
C SER A 67 28.65 -27.59 3.74
N GLU A 68 29.54 -26.80 4.35
CA GLU A 68 29.87 -26.88 5.78
C GLU A 68 28.66 -26.50 6.66
N LEU A 69 27.92 -25.45 6.26
CA LEU A 69 26.65 -25.11 6.90
C LEU A 69 25.70 -26.32 6.89
N ARG A 70 25.52 -26.99 5.74
CA ARG A 70 24.66 -28.20 5.65
C ARG A 70 25.19 -29.34 6.51
N HIS A 71 26.50 -29.54 6.56
CA HIS A 71 27.13 -30.55 7.41
C HIS A 71 26.80 -30.32 8.89
N HIS A 72 26.75 -29.06 9.31
CA HIS A 72 26.39 -28.65 10.67
C HIS A 72 24.87 -28.49 10.90
N GLY A 73 24.04 -28.99 9.98
CA GLY A 73 22.58 -29.00 10.14
C GLY A 73 21.89 -27.67 9.83
N PHE A 74 22.60 -26.71 9.23
CA PHE A 74 21.97 -25.52 8.69
C PHE A 74 21.27 -25.84 7.37
N LEU A 75 20.04 -25.37 7.24
CA LEU A 75 19.30 -25.43 5.99
C LEU A 75 19.52 -24.12 5.25
N ARG A 76 20.00 -24.22 4.00
CA ARG A 76 20.05 -23.07 3.09
C ARG A 76 18.63 -22.77 2.63
N ILE A 77 18.17 -21.57 2.95
CA ILE A 77 16.85 -21.06 2.56
C ILE A 77 17.02 -20.38 1.20
N ASP A 78 16.76 -21.11 0.12
CA ASP A 78 16.55 -20.50 -1.21
C ASP A 78 15.09 -20.02 -1.28
N HIS A 79 14.88 -18.75 -1.59
CA HIS A 79 13.69 -17.93 -1.23
C HIS A 79 12.28 -18.54 -1.43
N LEU A 80 12.06 -19.50 -2.34
CA LEU A 80 10.73 -20.09 -2.58
C LEU A 80 10.46 -21.41 -1.83
N GLU A 81 11.48 -22.24 -1.58
CA GLU A 81 11.27 -23.58 -0.98
C GLU A 81 10.88 -23.51 0.50
N THR A 82 11.25 -22.41 1.18
CA THR A 82 10.99 -22.26 2.62
C THR A 82 9.56 -21.79 2.91
N LEU A 83 8.89 -21.08 1.99
CA LEU A 83 7.53 -20.57 2.20
C LEU A 83 6.47 -21.65 2.12
N MET A 84 6.65 -22.60 1.19
CA MET A 84 5.80 -23.78 1.10
C MET A 84 5.92 -24.67 2.34
N GLY A 85 7.09 -24.66 3.01
CA GLY A 85 7.33 -25.41 4.24
C GLY A 85 6.94 -24.71 5.55
N LEU A 86 6.72 -23.38 5.53
CA LEU A 86 6.43 -22.57 6.72
C LEU A 86 4.93 -22.27 6.91
N GLY A 87 4.05 -22.77 6.04
CA GLY A 87 2.60 -22.59 6.16
C GLY A 87 2.08 -21.21 5.74
N PHE A 88 2.89 -20.42 5.02
CA PHE A 88 2.43 -19.18 4.39
C PHE A 88 1.60 -19.49 3.16
N LEU A 89 0.50 -18.74 2.96
CA LEU A 89 -0.14 -18.70 1.66
C LEU A 89 0.84 -18.02 0.69
N THR A 90 1.38 -18.78 -0.26
CA THR A 90 2.32 -18.27 -1.25
C THR A 90 1.59 -18.00 -2.56
N LEU A 91 1.69 -16.78 -3.06
CA LEU A 91 1.07 -16.34 -4.30
C LEU A 91 2.14 -15.93 -5.30
N VAL A 92 2.03 -16.45 -6.52
CA VAL A 92 2.99 -16.20 -7.60
C VAL A 92 2.27 -15.49 -8.74
N GLY A 93 2.72 -14.28 -9.05
CA GLY A 93 2.27 -13.56 -10.25
C GLY A 93 2.91 -14.20 -11.49
N VAL A 94 2.08 -14.63 -12.43
CA VAL A 94 2.49 -15.37 -13.65
C VAL A 94 1.95 -14.66 -14.88
N THR A 95 2.83 -14.40 -15.86
CA THR A 95 2.44 -13.86 -17.17
C THR A 95 2.23 -14.97 -18.21
N GLU A 96 1.59 -14.67 -19.35
CA GLU A 96 1.43 -15.65 -20.44
C GLU A 96 2.78 -16.25 -20.89
N LYS A 97 3.84 -15.44 -20.90
CA LYS A 97 5.20 -15.90 -21.24
C LYS A 97 5.77 -16.83 -20.16
N ASP A 98 5.43 -16.61 -18.90
CA ASP A 98 5.89 -17.47 -17.81
C ASP A 98 5.16 -18.81 -17.78
N SER A 99 3.93 -18.87 -18.31
CA SER A 99 3.11 -20.09 -18.41
C SER A 99 3.48 -21.02 -19.58
N THR A 100 4.53 -20.72 -20.37
CA THR A 100 4.92 -21.58 -21.50
C THR A 100 5.39 -22.95 -21.01
N ARG A 101 5.11 -23.97 -21.84
CA ARG A 101 5.47 -25.36 -21.56
C ARG A 101 6.37 -25.91 -22.64
N ASP A 102 7.27 -26.78 -22.21
CA ASP A 102 8.13 -27.54 -23.11
C ASP A 102 7.34 -28.68 -23.79
N ALA A 103 8.02 -29.40 -24.69
CA ALA A 103 7.45 -30.54 -25.41
C ALA A 103 7.01 -31.72 -24.51
N THR A 104 7.37 -31.70 -23.22
CA THR A 104 6.98 -32.70 -22.21
C THR A 104 5.85 -32.22 -21.29
N SER A 105 5.20 -31.10 -21.65
CA SER A 105 4.14 -30.45 -20.88
C SER A 105 4.61 -29.96 -19.50
N LYS A 106 5.89 -29.63 -19.33
CA LYS A 106 6.40 -29.00 -18.10
C LYS A 106 6.61 -27.51 -18.31
N PHE A 107 6.44 -26.71 -17.25
CA PHE A 107 6.74 -25.28 -17.30
C PHE A 107 8.20 -25.03 -17.73
N GLU A 108 8.40 -24.14 -18.71
CA GLU A 108 9.74 -23.66 -19.10
C GLU A 108 10.30 -22.66 -18.09
N ASN A 109 9.41 -21.92 -17.41
CA ASN A 109 9.80 -20.99 -16.35
C ASN A 109 10.44 -21.75 -15.16
N PRO A 110 11.67 -21.43 -14.76
CA PRO A 110 12.41 -22.19 -13.76
C PRO A 110 11.82 -22.10 -12.36
N ILE A 111 11.08 -21.03 -12.03
CA ILE A 111 10.39 -20.89 -10.74
C ILE A 111 9.17 -21.80 -10.71
N LEU A 112 8.32 -21.74 -11.74
CA LEU A 112 7.13 -22.58 -11.84
C LEU A 112 7.48 -24.07 -11.93
N ASN A 113 8.53 -24.43 -12.68
CA ASN A 113 8.99 -25.81 -12.79
C ASN A 113 9.43 -26.38 -11.43
N LYS A 114 10.15 -25.58 -10.62
CA LYS A 114 10.57 -25.97 -9.27
C LYS A 114 9.38 -26.10 -8.31
N LEU A 115 8.44 -25.16 -8.37
CA LEU A 115 7.21 -25.22 -7.57
C LEU A 115 6.39 -26.46 -7.89
N ASP A 116 6.19 -26.73 -9.18
CA ASP A 116 5.45 -27.90 -9.66
C ASP A 116 6.13 -29.21 -9.22
N ALA A 117 7.46 -29.29 -9.28
CA ALA A 117 8.22 -30.42 -8.76
C ALA A 117 8.00 -30.61 -7.24
N HIS A 118 7.89 -29.53 -6.47
CA HIS A 118 7.66 -29.60 -5.02
C HIS A 118 6.26 -30.11 -4.66
N VAL A 119 5.25 -29.78 -5.47
CA VAL A 119 3.88 -30.30 -5.33
C VAL A 119 3.63 -31.54 -6.19
N SER A 120 4.69 -32.23 -6.62
CA SER A 120 4.62 -33.50 -7.35
C SER A 120 3.82 -33.45 -8.67
N GLY A 121 3.90 -32.35 -9.42
CA GLY A 121 3.24 -32.19 -10.72
C GLY A 121 1.80 -31.67 -10.66
N LEU A 122 1.28 -31.39 -9.46
CA LEU A 122 -0.11 -30.94 -9.29
C LEU A 122 -0.37 -29.53 -9.82
N LEU A 123 0.64 -28.66 -9.84
CA LEU A 123 0.47 -27.27 -10.29
C LEU A 123 0.23 -27.24 -11.79
N ASP A 124 0.98 -28.03 -12.55
CA ASP A 124 0.81 -28.18 -14.00
C ASP A 124 -0.55 -28.79 -14.35
N LEU A 125 -0.93 -29.87 -13.64
CA LEU A 125 -2.21 -30.55 -13.84
C LEU A 125 -3.39 -29.58 -13.64
N VAL A 126 -3.46 -28.91 -12.49
CA VAL A 126 -4.55 -27.99 -12.15
C VAL A 126 -4.58 -26.79 -13.10
N SER A 127 -3.41 -26.25 -13.47
CA SER A 127 -3.34 -25.14 -14.45
C SER A 127 -3.90 -25.53 -15.81
N SER A 128 -3.72 -26.80 -16.22
CA SER A 128 -4.26 -27.33 -17.48
C SER A 128 -5.78 -27.50 -17.41
N GLU A 129 -6.27 -28.07 -16.31
CA GLU A 129 -7.70 -28.35 -16.10
C GLU A 129 -8.54 -27.07 -16.00
N GLU A 130 -7.99 -26.02 -15.39
CA GLU A 130 -8.64 -24.71 -15.20
C GLU A 130 -8.36 -23.72 -16.35
N ASP A 131 -7.70 -24.15 -17.43
CA ASP A 131 -7.28 -23.30 -18.58
C ASP A 131 -6.50 -22.03 -18.15
N PHE A 132 -5.65 -22.18 -17.13
CA PHE A 132 -4.80 -21.10 -16.63
C PHE A 132 -3.57 -20.93 -17.54
N ALA A 133 -3.50 -19.79 -18.21
CA ALA A 133 -2.43 -19.46 -19.15
C ALA A 133 -1.76 -18.11 -18.86
N GLY A 134 -1.84 -17.58 -17.63
CA GLY A 134 -1.20 -16.30 -17.26
C GLY A 134 -1.77 -15.07 -17.99
N LYS A 135 -2.98 -15.18 -18.56
CA LYS A 135 -3.66 -14.10 -19.26
C LYS A 135 -3.94 -12.94 -18.29
N PRO A 136 -3.69 -11.68 -18.68
CA PRO A 136 -3.97 -10.53 -17.82
C PRO A 136 -5.47 -10.47 -17.48
N GLY A 137 -5.75 -9.91 -16.30
CA GLY A 137 -7.10 -9.48 -15.93
C GLY A 137 -7.56 -8.28 -16.77
N LYS A 138 -8.39 -7.39 -16.20
CA LYS A 138 -9.00 -6.26 -16.95
C LYS A 138 -8.02 -5.17 -17.42
N SER A 139 -6.72 -5.23 -17.06
CA SER A 139 -5.80 -4.09 -17.19
C SER A 139 -4.52 -4.43 -17.97
N ALA A 140 -4.16 -3.57 -18.94
CA ALA A 140 -3.04 -3.79 -19.88
C ALA A 140 -1.76 -2.96 -19.59
N SER A 141 -1.71 -2.19 -18.50
CA SER A 141 -0.53 -1.37 -18.13
C SER A 141 0.23 -1.96 -16.93
N SER A 142 1.56 -1.78 -16.88
CA SER A 142 2.39 -2.41 -15.85
C SER A 142 2.08 -1.99 -14.40
N PRO A 143 1.75 -0.72 -14.06
CA PRO A 143 1.33 -0.36 -12.71
C PRO A 143 -0.03 -0.98 -12.33
N ALA A 144 -1.00 -0.91 -13.25
CA ALA A 144 -2.34 -1.46 -13.02
C ALA A 144 -2.30 -2.99 -12.84
N ALA A 145 -1.40 -3.69 -13.54
CA ALA A 145 -1.21 -5.13 -13.35
C ALA A 145 -0.73 -5.50 -11.93
N PHE A 146 0.14 -4.68 -11.32
CA PHE A 146 0.58 -4.89 -9.93
C PHE A 146 -0.51 -4.54 -8.92
N GLN A 147 -1.37 -3.56 -9.23
CA GLN A 147 -2.54 -3.26 -8.43
C GLN A 147 -3.54 -4.42 -8.46
N ASP A 148 -3.84 -4.95 -9.65
CA ASP A 148 -4.70 -6.13 -9.84
C ASP A 148 -4.14 -7.35 -9.09
N LEU A 149 -2.81 -7.55 -9.13
CA LEU A 149 -2.13 -8.60 -8.36
C LEU A 149 -2.33 -8.39 -6.85
N GLY A 150 -2.13 -7.18 -6.35
CA GLY A 150 -2.38 -6.84 -4.94
C GLY A 150 -3.82 -7.12 -4.52
N GLU A 151 -4.79 -6.76 -5.36
CA GLU A 151 -6.22 -7.01 -5.10
C GLU A 151 -6.57 -8.50 -5.08
N ALA A 152 -6.00 -9.27 -6.02
CA ALA A 152 -6.11 -10.72 -6.02
C ALA A 152 -5.51 -11.32 -4.74
N VAL A 153 -4.32 -10.87 -4.34
CA VAL A 153 -3.63 -11.31 -3.12
C VAL A 153 -4.49 -11.11 -1.88
N ALA A 154 -5.02 -9.91 -1.67
CA ALA A 154 -5.86 -9.64 -0.50
C ALA A 154 -7.21 -10.39 -0.55
N THR A 155 -7.78 -10.59 -1.74
CA THR A 155 -9.01 -11.38 -1.91
C THR A 155 -8.79 -12.83 -1.47
N ILE A 156 -7.69 -13.45 -1.92
CA ILE A 156 -7.35 -14.83 -1.57
C ILE A 156 -6.98 -14.92 -0.08
N ALA A 157 -6.20 -13.96 0.44
CA ALA A 157 -5.85 -13.89 1.86
C ALA A 157 -7.10 -13.85 2.76
N LYS A 158 -8.09 -13.05 2.37
CA LYS A 158 -9.36 -12.94 3.08
C LYS A 158 -10.19 -14.23 2.99
N ALA A 159 -10.28 -14.83 1.80
CA ALA A 159 -11.04 -16.06 1.59
C ALA A 159 -10.45 -17.24 2.39
N SER A 160 -9.12 -17.30 2.47
CA SER A 160 -8.37 -18.31 3.23
C SER A 160 -8.23 -18.02 4.72
N GLN A 161 -8.62 -16.82 5.19
CA GLN A 161 -8.37 -16.33 6.55
C GLN A 161 -6.88 -16.38 6.95
N SER A 162 -5.99 -16.20 5.97
CA SER A 162 -4.55 -16.21 6.19
C SER A 162 -4.12 -14.97 6.99
N SER A 163 -3.22 -15.17 7.95
CA SER A 163 -2.59 -14.07 8.71
C SER A 163 -1.33 -13.54 8.06
N SER A 164 -0.68 -14.35 7.22
CA SER A 164 0.51 -13.94 6.49
C SER A 164 0.52 -14.52 5.08
N VAL A 165 1.01 -13.72 4.15
CA VAL A 165 1.06 -14.03 2.73
C VAL A 165 2.40 -13.64 2.15
N ALA A 166 2.95 -14.48 1.29
CA ALA A 166 4.12 -14.15 0.49
C ALA A 166 3.74 -13.95 -0.98
N VAL A 167 4.24 -12.88 -1.59
CA VAL A 167 4.00 -12.53 -2.99
C VAL A 167 5.33 -12.57 -3.73
N ALA A 168 5.40 -13.40 -4.77
CA ALA A 168 6.55 -13.49 -5.67
C ALA A 168 6.13 -13.27 -7.13
N LEU A 169 7.07 -12.88 -7.99
CA LEU A 169 6.89 -12.94 -9.43
C LEU A 169 7.68 -14.11 -10.01
N SER A 170 7.15 -14.71 -11.07
CA SER A 170 7.84 -15.75 -11.84
C SER A 170 9.03 -15.22 -12.67
N SER A 171 9.20 -13.90 -12.81
CA SER A 171 10.33 -13.28 -13.52
C SER A 171 10.87 -12.03 -12.82
N HIS A 172 12.20 -11.87 -12.83
CA HIS A 172 12.93 -10.81 -12.12
C HIS A 172 13.13 -9.50 -12.92
N ASP A 173 12.58 -9.38 -14.13
CA ASP A 173 12.85 -8.26 -15.05
C ASP A 173 12.24 -6.89 -14.63
N ASN A 174 11.69 -6.75 -13.42
CA ASN A 174 10.86 -5.59 -13.03
C ASN A 174 11.24 -4.91 -11.70
N GLU A 175 12.54 -4.82 -11.35
CA GLU A 175 13.01 -4.02 -10.20
C GLU A 175 12.55 -2.53 -10.23
N SER A 176 12.20 -2.00 -11.41
CA SER A 176 11.88 -0.58 -11.59
C SER A 176 10.43 -0.17 -11.32
N LYS A 177 9.52 -1.07 -10.94
CA LYS A 177 8.06 -0.81 -11.04
C LYS A 177 7.22 -1.00 -9.77
N LEU A 178 7.86 -1.13 -8.60
CA LEU A 178 7.17 -1.37 -7.33
C LEU A 178 6.35 -0.19 -6.78
N SER A 179 6.23 0.91 -7.52
CA SER A 179 5.49 2.11 -7.09
C SER A 179 3.96 1.95 -7.02
N SER A 180 3.47 0.71 -7.09
CA SER A 180 2.06 0.42 -7.40
C SER A 180 1.48 -0.56 -6.37
N VAL A 181 1.74 -0.34 -5.07
CA VAL A 181 1.01 -1.04 -4.01
C VAL A 181 -0.33 -0.32 -3.82
N SER A 182 -1.42 -1.03 -4.02
CA SER A 182 -2.77 -0.55 -3.73
C SER A 182 -3.17 -0.84 -2.30
N ALA A 183 -3.77 0.14 -1.64
CA ALA A 183 -4.43 -0.07 -0.36
C ALA A 183 -5.66 -0.98 -0.54
N LEU A 184 -5.63 -2.15 0.09
CA LEU A 184 -6.81 -2.99 0.26
C LEU A 184 -7.35 -2.80 1.66
N GLU A 185 -8.51 -2.14 1.72
CA GLU A 185 -9.20 -1.87 2.96
C GLU A 185 -10.65 -2.34 2.84
N LEU A 186 -11.12 -3.02 3.89
CA LEU A 186 -12.51 -3.44 4.01
C LEU A 186 -13.22 -2.51 4.99
N ASP A 187 -13.89 -1.48 4.46
CA ASP A 187 -14.64 -0.55 5.29
C ASP A 187 -15.85 -1.23 5.94
N CYS A 188 -15.78 -1.39 7.27
CA CYS A 188 -16.80 -2.03 8.09
C CYS A 188 -17.49 -1.07 9.07
N ARG A 189 -17.20 0.24 9.02
CA ARG A 189 -17.64 1.23 10.03
C ARG A 189 -19.17 1.30 10.19
N TYR A 190 -19.92 0.92 9.15
CA TYR A 190 -21.38 0.96 9.14
C TYR A 190 -22.04 -0.42 9.05
N LYS A 191 -21.30 -1.49 9.36
CA LYS A 191 -21.85 -2.86 9.44
C LYS A 191 -22.08 -3.24 10.89
N SER A 192 -23.25 -3.77 11.21
CA SER A 192 -23.57 -4.30 12.55
C SER A 192 -22.75 -5.55 12.90
N GLU A 193 -22.44 -6.35 11.88
CA GLU A 193 -21.57 -7.53 11.99
C GLU A 193 -20.43 -7.41 10.99
N SER A 194 -19.21 -7.53 11.48
CA SER A 194 -18.02 -7.60 10.63
C SER A 194 -16.97 -8.52 11.24
N LYS A 195 -16.24 -9.21 10.37
CA LYS A 195 -15.05 -9.96 10.76
C LYS A 195 -13.84 -9.08 10.50
N LYS A 196 -12.97 -8.95 11.50
CA LYS A 196 -11.69 -8.27 11.32
C LYS A 196 -10.86 -8.99 10.27
N PRO A 197 -10.10 -8.27 9.43
CA PRO A 197 -9.12 -8.89 8.54
C PRO A 197 -8.15 -9.75 9.36
N SER A 198 -7.84 -10.95 8.87
CA SER A 198 -6.84 -11.84 9.48
C SER A 198 -5.42 -11.46 9.10
N LEU A 199 -5.22 -10.85 7.93
CA LEU A 199 -3.93 -10.52 7.35
C LEU A 199 -3.19 -9.47 8.19
N SER A 200 -1.98 -9.79 8.62
CA SER A 200 -1.11 -8.93 9.42
C SER A 200 0.27 -8.70 8.82
N SER A 201 0.67 -9.50 7.83
CA SER A 201 1.98 -9.36 7.15
C SER A 201 1.90 -9.80 5.69
N VAL A 202 2.65 -9.10 4.84
CA VAL A 202 2.84 -9.42 3.43
C VAL A 202 4.33 -9.36 3.12
N ASP A 203 4.90 -10.48 2.72
CA ASP A 203 6.30 -10.58 2.30
C ASP A 203 6.39 -10.47 0.78
N ILE A 204 7.16 -9.51 0.27
CA ILE A 204 7.37 -9.29 -1.17
C ILE A 204 8.73 -9.86 -1.57
N ILE A 205 8.74 -10.78 -2.54
CA ILE A 205 9.89 -11.65 -2.80
C ILE A 205 10.36 -11.53 -4.24
N GLY A 206 11.68 -11.46 -4.42
CA GLY A 206 12.31 -11.43 -5.73
C GLY A 206 12.36 -10.04 -6.37
N PHE A 207 12.11 -8.98 -5.58
CA PHE A 207 12.12 -7.58 -6.00
C PHE A 207 13.31 -6.77 -5.46
N GLY A 208 14.36 -7.47 -5.01
CA GLY A 208 15.51 -6.87 -4.33
C GLY A 208 15.31 -6.73 -2.82
N THR A 209 16.32 -6.17 -2.15
CA THR A 209 16.29 -5.83 -0.71
C THR A 209 17.07 -4.54 -0.48
N GLY A 210 16.92 -3.95 0.71
CA GLY A 210 17.71 -2.80 1.14
C GLY A 210 17.00 -1.44 1.02
N PRO A 211 17.71 -0.34 1.33
CA PRO A 211 17.08 0.95 1.66
C PRO A 211 16.24 1.56 0.54
N GLU A 212 16.59 1.33 -0.72
CA GLU A 212 15.82 1.87 -1.85
C GLU A 212 14.43 1.22 -1.95
N LEU A 213 14.35 -0.09 -1.77
CA LEU A 213 13.08 -0.82 -1.79
C LEU A 213 12.22 -0.43 -0.59
N GLU A 214 12.82 -0.38 0.60
CA GLU A 214 12.13 0.05 1.84
C GLU A 214 11.54 1.46 1.70
N ASN A 215 12.29 2.40 1.10
CA ASN A 215 11.79 3.75 0.85
C ASN A 215 10.61 3.77 -0.14
N LYS A 216 10.63 2.92 -1.18
CA LYS A 216 9.51 2.80 -2.14
C LYS A 216 8.27 2.17 -1.49
N LEU A 217 8.47 1.16 -0.64
CA LEU A 217 7.39 0.53 0.12
C LEU A 217 6.77 1.50 1.11
N LYS A 218 7.59 2.22 1.88
CA LYS A 218 7.11 3.26 2.80
C LYS A 218 6.34 4.36 2.07
N TYR A 219 6.84 4.84 0.94
CA TYR A 219 6.11 5.79 0.11
C TYR A 219 4.76 5.25 -0.34
N ALA A 220 4.69 3.99 -0.78
CA ALA A 220 3.44 3.38 -1.23
C ALA A 220 2.46 3.17 -0.06
N GLU A 221 2.96 2.86 1.13
CA GLU A 221 2.19 2.79 2.38
C GLU A 221 1.59 4.16 2.73
N ASP A 222 2.39 5.23 2.65
CA ASP A 222 1.95 6.60 2.94
C ASP A 222 0.86 7.08 1.97
N VAL A 223 1.01 6.77 0.68
CA VAL A 223 -0.03 7.00 -0.32
C VAL A 223 -1.27 6.16 0.01
N SER A 224 -1.09 4.91 0.40
CA SER A 224 -2.18 3.98 0.74
C SER A 224 -3.00 4.47 1.94
N TYR A 225 -2.38 4.99 2.99
CA TYR A 225 -3.08 5.60 4.12
C TYR A 225 -3.92 6.82 3.71
N GLY A 226 -3.42 7.63 2.77
CA GLY A 226 -4.19 8.71 2.17
C GLY A 226 -5.42 8.18 1.40
N VAL A 227 -5.22 7.16 0.56
CA VAL A 227 -6.30 6.55 -0.25
C VAL A 227 -7.38 5.93 0.63
N ILE A 228 -7.00 5.21 1.69
CA ILE A 228 -7.94 4.64 2.65
C ILE A 228 -8.78 5.75 3.26
N PHE A 229 -8.15 6.82 3.75
CA PHE A 229 -8.86 7.96 4.30
C PHE A 229 -9.83 8.60 3.28
N GLY A 230 -9.42 8.79 2.03
CA GLY A 230 -10.31 9.28 0.98
C GLY A 230 -11.52 8.37 0.75
N ARG A 231 -11.31 7.04 0.74
CA ARG A 231 -12.38 6.05 0.64
C ARG A 231 -13.31 6.10 1.84
N GLU A 232 -12.77 6.26 3.05
CA GLU A 232 -13.56 6.40 4.27
C GLU A 232 -14.48 7.62 4.20
N LEU A 233 -13.99 8.77 3.73
CA LEU A 233 -14.82 9.94 3.53
C LEU A 233 -15.98 9.64 2.54
N ILE A 234 -15.67 9.15 1.34
CA ILE A 234 -16.69 8.87 0.30
C ILE A 234 -17.70 7.80 0.74
N ASN A 235 -17.24 6.77 1.47
CA ASN A 235 -18.11 5.70 1.95
C ASN A 235 -19.07 6.16 3.04
N SER A 236 -18.69 7.18 3.82
CA SER A 236 -19.51 7.73 4.89
C SER A 236 -20.81 8.29 4.31
N PRO A 237 -21.99 7.90 4.83
CA PRO A 237 -23.25 8.46 4.35
C PRO A 237 -23.36 9.93 4.75
N ALA A 238 -24.14 10.71 3.99
CA ALA A 238 -24.23 12.17 4.18
C ALA A 238 -24.73 12.59 5.58
N ASN A 239 -25.53 11.75 6.24
CA ASN A 239 -25.97 12.00 7.63
C ASN A 239 -24.85 11.82 8.66
N VAL A 240 -23.71 11.22 8.29
CA VAL A 240 -22.53 11.06 9.12
C VAL A 240 -21.43 12.04 8.69
N LEU A 241 -21.14 12.12 7.40
CA LEU A 241 -20.14 13.05 6.86
C LEU A 241 -20.79 14.36 6.39
N THR A 242 -21.22 15.17 7.36
CA THR A 242 -21.76 16.51 7.11
C THR A 242 -20.63 17.52 6.79
N PRO A 243 -20.95 18.75 6.34
CA PRO A 243 -19.95 19.78 6.09
C PRO A 243 -19.05 20.10 7.29
N ALA A 244 -19.61 20.05 8.51
CA ALA A 244 -18.86 20.22 9.74
C ALA A 244 -17.85 19.07 9.93
N VAL A 245 -18.31 17.82 9.77
CA VAL A 245 -17.48 16.64 10.04
C VAL A 245 -16.30 16.54 9.06
N ILE A 246 -16.50 16.77 7.76
CA ILE A 246 -15.36 16.76 6.82
C ILE A 246 -14.38 17.93 7.08
N SER A 247 -14.86 19.06 7.60
CA SER A 247 -14.00 20.19 8.00
C SER A 247 -13.20 19.87 9.27
N ASP A 248 -13.79 19.13 10.21
CA ASP A 248 -13.10 18.57 11.36
C ASP A 248 -12.04 17.55 10.93
N GLU A 249 -12.36 16.65 9.99
CA GLU A 249 -11.38 15.70 9.43
C GLU A 249 -10.20 16.42 8.76
N ALA A 250 -10.45 17.48 8.00
CA ALA A 250 -9.39 18.31 7.43
C ALA A 250 -8.53 18.99 8.51
N SER A 251 -9.16 19.47 9.59
CA SER A 251 -8.46 20.05 10.74
C SER A 251 -7.61 19.00 11.48
N LYS A 252 -8.11 17.77 11.60
CA LYS A 252 -7.34 16.64 12.16
C LYS A 252 -6.12 16.33 11.31
N VAL A 253 -6.23 16.31 9.98
CA VAL A 253 -5.07 16.13 9.09
C VAL A 253 -4.00 17.19 9.38
N ALA A 254 -4.38 18.47 9.43
CA ALA A 254 -3.43 19.53 9.73
C ALA A 254 -2.84 19.44 11.15
N SER A 255 -3.63 19.00 12.14
CA SER A 255 -3.15 18.81 13.51
C SER A 255 -2.15 17.66 13.62
N THR A 256 -2.41 16.53 12.94
CA THR A 256 -1.52 15.36 12.91
C THR A 256 -0.16 15.72 12.33
N TYR A 257 -0.12 16.56 11.30
CA TYR A 257 1.09 17.00 10.61
C TYR A 257 1.40 18.48 10.85
N SER A 258 1.21 18.94 12.10
CA SER A 258 1.30 20.36 12.48
C SER A 258 2.69 21.00 12.28
N ASP A 259 3.73 20.19 12.06
CA ASP A 259 5.07 20.66 11.71
C ASP A 259 5.19 21.12 10.25
N VAL A 260 4.30 20.65 9.37
CA VAL A 260 4.30 20.95 7.93
C VAL A 260 2.98 21.50 7.40
N PHE A 261 1.90 21.46 8.19
CA PHE A 261 0.58 21.95 7.82
C PHE A 261 0.07 23.09 8.69
N SER A 262 -0.66 24.00 8.04
CA SER A 262 -1.57 24.94 8.70
C SER A 262 -2.98 24.80 8.13
N ALA A 263 -4.00 24.95 8.97
CA ALA A 263 -5.40 24.96 8.57
C ALA A 263 -6.03 26.34 8.81
N ASN A 264 -6.85 26.78 7.85
CA ASN A 264 -7.77 27.89 8.00
C ASN A 264 -9.16 27.42 7.55
N ILE A 265 -10.09 27.31 8.48
CA ILE A 265 -11.46 26.87 8.22
C ILE A 265 -12.36 28.09 8.38
N LEU A 266 -13.01 28.50 7.29
CA LEU A 266 -13.91 29.65 7.29
C LEU A 266 -15.35 29.18 7.48
N ASN A 267 -16.07 29.82 8.39
CA ASN A 267 -17.50 29.64 8.54
C ASN A 267 -18.31 30.48 7.52
N GLU A 268 -19.63 30.36 7.56
CA GLU A 268 -20.54 31.07 6.66
C GLU A 268 -20.33 32.60 6.67
N GLU A 269 -20.17 33.21 7.86
CA GLU A 269 -20.03 34.67 7.98
C GLU A 269 -18.70 35.15 7.38
N GLN A 270 -17.60 34.44 7.65
CA GLN A 270 -16.30 34.75 7.05
C GLN A 270 -16.34 34.59 5.51
N CYS A 271 -17.06 33.58 5.00
CA CYS A 271 -17.27 33.43 3.56
C CYS A 271 -18.10 34.58 2.97
N ARG A 272 -19.04 35.12 3.74
CA ARG A 272 -19.87 36.27 3.35
C ARG A 272 -19.06 37.54 3.28
N GLU A 273 -18.20 37.78 4.27
CA GLU A 273 -17.24 38.91 4.28
C GLU A 273 -16.31 38.86 3.06
N LEU A 274 -15.90 37.66 2.64
CA LEU A 274 -15.11 37.42 1.43
C LEU A 274 -15.92 37.43 0.13
N LYS A 275 -17.21 37.77 0.18
CA LYS A 275 -18.12 37.88 -0.97
C LYS A 275 -18.26 36.59 -1.78
N MET A 276 -18.25 35.44 -1.13
CA MET A 276 -18.42 34.12 -1.76
C MET A 276 -19.89 33.81 -2.11
N GLY A 277 -20.58 34.74 -2.78
CA GLY A 277 -22.04 34.70 -3.01
C GLY A 277 -22.51 33.45 -3.74
N SER A 278 -21.79 32.99 -4.77
CA SER A 278 -22.16 31.77 -5.52
C SER A 278 -22.10 30.51 -4.67
N TYR A 279 -21.10 30.38 -3.79
CA TYR A 279 -20.96 29.25 -2.87
C TYR A 279 -22.07 29.28 -1.80
N LEU A 280 -22.27 30.43 -1.16
CA LEU A 280 -23.28 30.61 -0.13
C LEU A 280 -24.71 30.42 -0.67
N ALA A 281 -24.94 30.75 -1.93
CA ALA A 281 -26.21 30.50 -2.59
C ALA A 281 -26.55 29.01 -2.68
N VAL A 282 -25.57 28.14 -2.98
CA VAL A 282 -25.78 26.69 -3.00
C VAL A 282 -26.03 26.16 -1.59
N ALA A 283 -25.27 26.63 -0.60
CA ALA A 283 -25.40 26.20 0.79
C ALA A 283 -26.69 26.67 1.49
N SER A 284 -27.35 27.70 0.96
CA SER A 284 -28.47 28.39 1.62
C SER A 284 -29.62 27.48 2.07
N ALA A 285 -29.87 26.38 1.35
CA ALA A 285 -30.95 25.47 1.67
C ALA A 285 -30.68 24.63 2.93
N SER A 286 -29.41 24.28 3.17
CA SER A 286 -28.96 23.43 4.28
C SER A 286 -28.35 24.22 5.44
N ALA A 287 -28.02 25.50 5.24
CA ALA A 287 -27.24 26.33 6.17
C ALA A 287 -27.68 26.27 7.65
N LYS A 288 -28.99 26.14 7.92
CA LYS A 288 -29.50 26.02 9.30
C LYS A 288 -29.26 24.63 9.92
N ALA A 289 -29.38 23.56 9.15
CA ALA A 289 -29.28 22.19 9.63
C ALA A 289 -27.83 21.67 9.57
N ASN A 290 -27.14 21.97 8.47
CA ASN A 290 -25.76 21.58 8.17
C ASN A 290 -25.03 22.81 7.57
N PRO A 291 -24.47 23.70 8.42
CA PRO A 291 -23.82 24.93 7.98
C PRO A 291 -22.64 24.70 7.03
N PRO A 292 -22.39 25.58 6.06
CA PRO A 292 -21.24 25.49 5.16
C PRO A 292 -19.91 25.83 5.83
N PHE A 293 -18.84 25.22 5.35
CA PHE A 293 -17.46 25.53 5.75
C PHE A 293 -16.53 25.56 4.52
N PHE A 294 -15.61 26.51 4.51
CA PHE A 294 -14.56 26.60 3.50
C PHE A 294 -13.22 26.18 4.11
N ILE A 295 -12.69 25.06 3.62
CA ILE A 295 -11.45 24.46 4.09
C ILE A 295 -10.29 25.01 3.27
N HIS A 296 -9.25 25.50 3.95
CA HIS A 296 -7.97 25.83 3.35
C HIS A 296 -6.83 25.24 4.18
N LEU A 297 -6.21 24.16 3.68
CA LEU A 297 -4.98 23.62 4.25
C LEU A 297 -3.78 24.09 3.42
N VAL A 298 -2.66 24.36 4.09
CA VAL A 298 -1.40 24.71 3.44
C VAL A 298 -0.30 23.80 3.94
N TYR A 299 0.28 23.02 3.04
CA TYR A 299 1.50 22.27 3.24
C TYR A 299 2.72 23.14 2.92
N ARG A 300 3.72 23.11 3.80
CA ARG A 300 5.06 23.66 3.55
C ARG A 300 6.12 22.61 3.87
N PRO A 301 7.18 22.53 3.06
CA PRO A 301 8.22 21.54 3.31
C PRO A 301 8.94 21.89 4.62
N PRO A 302 9.35 20.89 5.41
CA PRO A 302 9.96 21.12 6.73
C PRO A 302 11.32 21.83 6.65
N SER A 303 11.97 21.79 5.49
CA SER A 303 13.22 22.48 5.23
C SER A 303 13.40 22.81 3.74
N GLY A 304 14.35 23.69 3.46
CA GLY A 304 14.70 24.11 2.10
C GLY A 304 13.77 25.20 1.53
N SER A 305 14.16 25.72 0.37
CA SER A 305 13.39 26.74 -0.34
C SER A 305 12.22 26.13 -1.10
N VAL A 306 11.04 26.74 -1.02
CA VAL A 306 9.92 26.45 -1.92
C VAL A 306 10.29 26.88 -3.34
N ARG A 307 10.24 25.94 -4.29
CA ARG A 307 10.51 26.18 -5.72
C ARG A 307 9.22 26.30 -6.51
N THR A 308 8.19 25.55 -6.10
CA THR A 308 6.91 25.48 -6.81
C THR A 308 5.76 25.58 -5.82
N LYS A 309 4.69 26.27 -6.23
CA LYS A 309 3.43 26.34 -5.49
C LYS A 309 2.33 25.67 -6.28
N HIS A 310 1.57 24.80 -5.63
CA HIS A 310 0.42 24.12 -6.22
C HIS A 310 -0.86 24.47 -5.46
N VAL A 311 -1.96 24.54 -6.20
CA VAL A 311 -3.31 24.68 -5.63
C VAL A 311 -4.15 23.53 -6.15
N LEU A 312 -4.70 22.76 -5.22
CA LEU A 312 -5.61 21.66 -5.49
C LEU A 312 -6.98 22.04 -4.94
N ILE A 313 -8.00 22.04 -5.80
CA ILE A 313 -9.36 22.45 -5.46
C ILE A 313 -10.33 21.28 -5.64
N GLY A 314 -11.05 20.95 -4.57
CA GLY A 314 -11.98 19.82 -4.55
C GLY A 314 -13.42 20.27 -4.42
N LYS A 315 -14.31 19.69 -5.23
CA LYS A 315 -15.75 19.81 -5.03
C LYS A 315 -16.13 19.14 -3.70
N GLY A 316 -16.84 19.86 -2.83
CA GLY A 316 -17.20 19.42 -1.48
C GLY A 316 -18.71 19.37 -1.23
N LEU A 317 -19.51 18.83 -2.14
CA LEU A 317 -20.93 18.58 -1.86
C LEU A 317 -21.09 17.28 -1.07
N THR A 318 -21.28 17.37 0.26
CA THR A 318 -21.45 16.19 1.12
C THR A 318 -22.76 15.44 0.81
N PHE A 319 -23.73 16.16 0.24
CA PHE A 319 -24.86 15.60 -0.47
C PHE A 319 -25.34 16.57 -1.55
N ASP A 320 -25.79 16.02 -2.68
CA ASP A 320 -26.33 16.79 -3.79
C ASP A 320 -27.71 16.27 -4.22
N SER A 321 -28.76 17.00 -3.84
CA SER A 321 -30.12 16.73 -4.33
C SER A 321 -30.40 17.39 -5.70
N ASP A 322 -29.47 18.18 -6.24
CA ASP A 322 -29.64 19.23 -7.27
C ASP A 322 -30.52 20.42 -6.84
N GLY A 323 -30.87 20.53 -5.55
CA GLY A 323 -31.79 21.57 -5.08
C GLY A 323 -33.17 21.46 -5.74
N TYR A 324 -33.79 22.59 -6.09
CA TYR A 324 -35.13 22.60 -6.70
C TYR A 324 -35.19 21.87 -8.06
N ASN A 325 -34.06 21.70 -8.76
CA ASN A 325 -33.94 20.84 -9.95
C ASN A 325 -33.74 19.39 -9.54
N ILE A 326 -34.62 18.89 -8.66
CA ILE A 326 -34.42 17.63 -7.96
C ILE A 326 -34.08 16.48 -8.92
N LYS A 327 -33.09 15.66 -8.54
CA LYS A 327 -32.65 14.44 -9.24
C LYS A 327 -33.74 13.35 -9.29
N ALA A 328 -34.84 13.59 -10.01
CA ALA A 328 -36.02 12.72 -10.06
C ALA A 328 -36.10 11.83 -11.32
N GLY A 329 -35.23 12.04 -12.32
CA GLY A 329 -35.24 11.24 -13.55
C GLY A 329 -34.76 9.80 -13.36
N PRO A 330 -35.15 8.86 -14.24
CA PRO A 330 -34.56 7.52 -14.26
C PRO A 330 -33.03 7.59 -14.39
N GLY A 331 -32.32 6.86 -13.54
CA GLY A 331 -30.84 6.87 -13.54
C GLY A 331 -30.20 8.12 -12.93
N SER A 332 -30.96 9.00 -12.26
CA SER A 332 -30.42 10.21 -11.62
C SER A 332 -29.43 9.95 -10.48
N SER A 333 -29.37 8.71 -9.98
CA SER A 333 -28.43 8.26 -8.94
C SER A 333 -28.47 9.07 -7.65
N ILE A 334 -29.60 9.73 -7.32
CA ILE A 334 -29.72 10.57 -6.12
C ILE A 334 -29.29 9.86 -4.83
N ASN A 335 -29.56 8.55 -4.74
CA ASN A 335 -29.17 7.70 -3.61
C ASN A 335 -27.65 7.49 -3.47
N LEU A 336 -26.85 7.80 -4.50
CA LEU A 336 -25.39 7.70 -4.50
C LEU A 336 -24.70 9.05 -4.25
N MET A 337 -25.45 10.17 -4.22
CA MET A 337 -24.90 11.53 -4.21
C MET A 337 -24.08 11.92 -2.97
N LYS A 338 -23.95 11.02 -1.99
CA LYS A 338 -22.89 11.13 -0.96
C LYS A 338 -21.48 11.18 -1.57
N PHE A 339 -21.28 10.61 -2.76
CA PHE A 339 -19.99 10.60 -3.46
C PHE A 339 -19.65 11.93 -4.16
N ASP A 340 -20.56 12.92 -4.15
CA ASP A 340 -20.38 14.18 -4.88
C ASP A 340 -19.36 15.14 -4.20
N MET A 341 -18.82 14.69 -3.07
CA MET A 341 -17.63 15.21 -2.40
C MET A 341 -16.34 14.45 -2.78
N GLY A 342 -16.38 13.54 -3.75
CA GLY A 342 -15.23 12.70 -4.13
C GLY A 342 -13.98 13.50 -4.54
N GLY A 343 -14.17 14.68 -5.14
CA GLY A 343 -13.08 15.61 -5.43
C GLY A 343 -12.41 16.15 -4.16
N SER A 344 -13.21 16.54 -3.15
CA SER A 344 -12.66 16.93 -1.83
C SER A 344 -11.98 15.76 -1.12
N ALA A 345 -12.54 14.55 -1.20
CA ALA A 345 -11.92 13.35 -0.62
C ALA A 345 -10.53 13.08 -1.22
N ALA A 346 -10.39 13.19 -2.56
CA ALA A 346 -9.13 13.02 -3.25
C ALA A 346 -8.07 14.04 -2.81
N ILE A 347 -8.48 15.28 -2.56
CA ILE A 347 -7.58 16.36 -2.16
C ILE A 347 -7.18 16.26 -0.69
N LEU A 348 -8.11 15.89 0.20
CA LEU A 348 -7.77 15.62 1.60
C LEU A 348 -6.94 14.33 1.75
N CYS A 349 -7.17 13.33 0.89
CA CYS A 349 -6.29 12.17 0.70
C CYS A 349 -4.87 12.61 0.33
N ALA A 350 -4.72 13.45 -0.69
CA ALA A 350 -3.42 13.98 -1.10
C ALA A 350 -2.75 14.80 0.02
N ALA A 351 -3.52 15.58 0.79
CA ALA A 351 -3.02 16.31 1.96
C ALA A 351 -2.48 15.36 3.04
N LYS A 352 -3.19 14.28 3.33
CA LYS A 352 -2.74 13.25 4.28
C LYS A 352 -1.47 12.56 3.81
N ALA A 353 -1.43 12.13 2.54
CA ALA A 353 -0.26 11.47 1.96
C ALA A 353 0.99 12.37 1.96
N ILE A 354 0.87 13.65 1.54
CA ILE A 354 2.03 14.56 1.53
C ILE A 354 2.50 14.93 2.93
N GLY A 355 1.61 14.89 3.94
CA GLY A 355 1.95 15.10 5.34
C GLY A 355 2.87 14.01 5.90
N GLU A 356 2.64 12.75 5.49
CA GLU A 356 3.54 11.63 5.80
C GLU A 356 4.85 11.71 4.99
N ILE A 357 4.75 11.94 3.68
CA ILE A 357 5.89 11.93 2.75
C ILE A 357 6.86 13.10 3.00
N LYS A 358 6.34 14.25 3.43
CA LYS A 358 7.11 15.49 3.65
C LYS A 358 7.98 15.89 2.45
N HIS A 359 7.37 15.88 1.26
CA HIS A 359 8.06 16.15 0.00
C HIS A 359 8.74 17.54 -0.03
N PRO A 360 10.04 17.65 -0.37
CA PRO A 360 10.77 18.91 -0.34
C PRO A 360 10.44 19.82 -1.53
N GLY A 361 10.71 21.11 -1.39
CA GLY A 361 10.70 22.07 -2.51
C GLY A 361 9.32 22.50 -3.04
N VAL A 362 8.23 22.02 -2.42
CA VAL A 362 6.85 22.30 -2.84
C VAL A 362 6.03 22.89 -1.70
N GLU A 363 5.29 23.97 -1.97
CA GLU A 363 4.17 24.44 -1.13
C GLU A 363 2.86 24.03 -1.82
N ALA A 364 1.92 23.44 -1.09
CA ALA A 364 0.65 22.97 -1.66
C ALA A 364 -0.54 23.49 -0.86
N HIS A 365 -1.51 24.08 -1.56
CA HIS A 365 -2.76 24.57 -1.00
C HIS A 365 -3.88 23.61 -1.35
N PHE A 366 -4.58 23.10 -0.34
CA PHE A 366 -5.71 22.20 -0.48
C PHE A 366 -6.97 22.97 -0.11
N ILE A 367 -7.84 23.21 -1.09
CA ILE A 367 -9.00 24.10 -0.93
C ILE A 367 -10.27 23.33 -1.24
N VAL A 368 -11.24 23.41 -0.33
CA VAL A 368 -12.55 22.77 -0.49
C VAL A 368 -13.64 23.72 0.04
N ALA A 369 -14.57 24.10 -0.84
CA ALA A 369 -15.81 24.74 -0.42
C ALA A 369 -16.85 23.65 -0.12
N VAL A 370 -17.16 23.44 1.16
CA VAL A 370 -18.00 22.32 1.61
C VAL A 370 -19.40 22.79 1.97
N CYS A 371 -20.43 22.14 1.41
CA CYS A 371 -21.83 22.37 1.78
C CYS A 371 -22.70 21.18 1.35
N GLU A 372 -24.00 21.24 1.67
CA GLU A 372 -25.01 20.35 1.07
C GLU A 372 -25.90 21.16 0.14
N ASN A 373 -26.13 20.63 -1.07
CA ASN A 373 -27.11 21.18 -2.00
C ASN A 373 -28.47 20.52 -1.74
N MET A 374 -29.37 21.27 -1.10
CA MET A 374 -30.64 20.76 -0.56
C MET A 374 -31.84 21.56 -1.07
N ILE A 375 -33.05 21.12 -0.70
CA ILE A 375 -34.30 21.84 -0.94
C ILE A 375 -34.84 22.34 0.39
N SER A 376 -35.09 23.64 0.50
CA SER A 376 -35.80 24.23 1.64
C SER A 376 -36.36 25.60 1.26
N GLY A 377 -37.16 26.21 2.15
CA GLY A 377 -37.68 27.56 1.94
C GLY A 377 -36.62 28.66 1.86
N THR A 378 -35.37 28.39 2.25
CA THR A 378 -34.23 29.31 2.13
C THR A 378 -33.33 29.00 0.94
N GLY A 379 -33.64 27.95 0.17
CA GLY A 379 -32.82 27.51 -0.94
C GLY A 379 -32.85 28.44 -2.14
N MET A 380 -31.74 28.47 -2.88
CA MET A 380 -31.64 29.12 -4.19
C MET A 380 -32.68 28.60 -5.17
N ARG A 381 -33.34 29.50 -5.91
CA ARG A 381 -34.32 29.17 -6.94
C ARG A 381 -33.72 29.19 -8.35
N HIS A 382 -34.42 28.57 -9.28
CA HIS A 382 -34.15 28.72 -10.71
C HIS A 382 -34.25 30.18 -11.13
N GLY A 383 -33.25 30.64 -11.89
CA GLY A 383 -33.20 32.01 -12.42
C GLY A 383 -32.74 33.07 -11.43
N ASP A 384 -32.40 32.72 -10.18
CA ASP A 384 -31.74 33.67 -9.28
C ASP A 384 -30.36 34.07 -9.85
N VAL A 385 -30.06 35.36 -9.88
CA VAL A 385 -28.72 35.91 -10.18
C VAL A 385 -27.94 36.01 -8.87
N LYS A 386 -26.69 35.53 -8.85
CA LYS A 386 -25.88 35.34 -7.63
C LYS A 386 -24.69 36.27 -7.55
#